data_AF-A0A2D0AHV5-F1
#
_entry.id   AF-A0A2D0AHV5-F1
#
_cell.length_a   1.000
_cell.length_b   1.000
_cell.length_c   1.000
_cell.angle_alpha   90.00
_cell.angle_beta   90.00
_cell.angle_gamma   90.00
#
_symmetry.space_group_name_H-M   'P 1'
#
loop_
_entity.id
_entity.type
_entity.pdbx_description
1 polymer ?
#
loop_
_entity_poly.entity_id
_entity_poly.type
_entity_poly.pdbx_seq_one_letter_code
_entity_poly.pdbx_strand_id
1 'polypeptide(L)'
;MNDENGIPPLKETLLASCQLPFNHEISCARRAWEKHLSRGYTDFWGTMKGNNQEKEALVVQKINYVIENASWWNIFGHYKHGYVYEIRIENGNGIRWNQEGTKLIGFLEPFLESSIS
;
A
#
# COMPACT_ATOMS: atom_id res chain seq x y z
N MET A 1 -16.44 12.03 2.76
CA MET A 1 -16.10 13.40 2.33
C MET A 1 -14.69 13.31 1.79
N ASN A 2 -14.52 13.49 0.47
CA ASN A 2 -13.20 13.57 -0.15
C ASN A 2 -12.62 14.94 0.18
N ASP A 3 -11.34 15.01 0.52
CA ASP A 3 -10.64 16.29 0.66
C ASP A 3 -9.80 16.52 -0.59
N GLU A 4 -10.41 17.14 -1.60
CA GLU A 4 -9.76 17.50 -2.86
C GLU A 4 -8.66 18.58 -2.69
N ASN A 5 -8.57 19.19 -1.51
CA ASN A 5 -7.51 20.14 -1.13
C ASN A 5 -6.46 19.51 -0.19
N GLY A 6 -6.60 18.22 0.12
CA GLY A 6 -5.67 17.51 0.98
C GLY A 6 -4.28 17.47 0.36
N ILE A 7 -3.30 18.11 1.00
CA ILE A 7 -1.92 18.09 0.54
C ILE A 7 -1.41 16.64 0.65
N PRO A 8 -0.97 16.01 -0.45
CA PRO A 8 -0.48 14.63 -0.40
C PRO A 8 0.78 14.56 0.48
N PRO A 9 0.95 13.51 1.29
CA PRO A 9 2.19 13.29 2.03
C PRO A 9 3.40 13.19 1.10
N LEU A 10 4.56 13.60 1.60
CA LEU A 10 5.82 13.48 0.86
C LEU A 10 6.14 12.01 0.56
N LYS A 11 6.75 11.75 -0.60
CA LYS A 11 7.20 10.40 -1.00
C LYS A 11 8.10 9.78 0.08
N GLU A 12 9.01 10.56 0.64
CA GLU A 12 9.93 10.15 1.69
C GLU A 12 9.18 9.72 2.96
N THR A 13 8.11 10.43 3.33
CA THR A 13 7.27 10.08 4.48
C THR A 13 6.57 8.74 4.26
N LEU A 14 6.00 8.51 3.08
CA LEU A 14 5.36 7.26 2.71
C LEU A 14 6.34 6.08 2.78
N LEU A 15 7.53 6.25 2.18
CA LEU A 15 8.57 5.22 2.18
C LEU A 15 9.09 4.93 3.58
N ALA A 16 9.36 5.97 4.39
CA ALA A 16 9.81 5.80 5.76
C ALA A 16 8.79 5.00 6.59
N SER A 17 7.49 5.29 6.45
CA SER A 17 6.44 4.56 7.17
C SER A 17 6.39 3.06 6.83
N CYS A 18 6.70 2.70 5.58
CA CYS A 18 6.73 1.31 5.11
C CYS A 18 7.93 0.54 5.71
N GLN A 19 9.05 1.24 5.90
CA GLN A 19 10.30 0.66 6.41
C GLN A 19 10.37 0.59 7.94
N LEU A 20 9.39 1.13 8.67
CA LEU A 20 9.32 1.00 10.12
C LEU A 20 9.33 -0.49 10.53
N PRO A 21 10.11 -0.86 11.57
CA PRO A 21 10.15 -2.24 12.03
C PRO A 21 8.79 -2.66 12.60
N PHE A 22 8.27 -3.81 12.16
CA PHE A 22 7.13 -4.46 12.81
C PHE A 22 7.60 -5.27 14.02
N ASN A 23 8.73 -5.95 13.87
CA ASN A 23 9.49 -6.60 14.93
C ASN A 23 10.99 -6.56 14.59
N HIS A 24 11.81 -7.37 15.26
CA HIS A 24 13.26 -7.40 15.04
C HIS A 24 13.70 -8.08 13.72
N GLU A 25 12.76 -8.70 12.99
CA GLU A 25 13.05 -9.46 11.77
C GLU A 25 12.49 -8.82 10.51
N ILE A 26 11.31 -8.19 10.58
CA ILE A 26 10.56 -7.71 9.41
C ILE A 26 10.00 -6.30 9.57
N SER A 27 9.84 -5.63 8.44
CA SER A 27 9.21 -4.32 8.32
C SER A 27 7.67 -4.37 8.37
N CYS A 28 7.05 -3.23 8.63
CA CYS A 28 5.59 -3.05 8.51
C CYS A 28 5.10 -3.39 7.09
N ALA A 29 5.86 -3.01 6.05
CA ALA A 29 5.57 -3.36 4.67
C ALA A 29 5.55 -4.87 4.45
N ARG A 30 6.58 -5.58 4.91
CA ARG A 30 6.68 -7.02 4.78
C ARG A 30 5.53 -7.74 5.48
N ARG A 31 5.21 -7.33 6.70
CA ARG A 31 4.08 -7.86 7.48
C ARG A 31 2.73 -7.62 6.79
N ALA A 32 2.52 -6.43 6.24
CA ALA A 32 1.29 -6.07 5.53
C ALA A 32 1.14 -6.86 4.23
N TRP A 33 2.25 -7.12 3.53
CA TRP A 33 2.27 -7.87 2.27
C TRP A 33 1.97 -9.35 2.53
N GLU A 34 2.56 -9.94 3.58
CA GLU A 34 2.21 -11.28 4.06
C GLU A 34 0.73 -11.45 4.34
N LYS A 35 0.14 -10.50 5.08
CA LYS A 35 -1.29 -10.50 5.41
C LYS A 35 -2.18 -10.37 4.17
N HIS A 36 -1.70 -9.64 3.16
CA HIS A 36 -2.43 -9.40 1.93
C HIS A 36 -2.43 -10.67 1.06
N LEU A 37 -1.26 -11.26 0.84
CA LEU A 37 -1.11 -12.50 0.06
C LEU A 37 -1.80 -13.70 0.73
N SER A 38 -1.89 -13.74 2.07
CA SER A 38 -2.60 -14.80 2.79
C SER A 38 -4.11 -14.83 2.52
N ARG A 39 -4.66 -13.83 1.81
CA ARG A 39 -6.06 -13.78 1.36
C ARG A 39 -6.27 -14.37 -0.03
N GLY A 40 -5.20 -14.85 -0.68
CA GLY A 40 -5.26 -15.51 -1.98
C GLY A 40 -4.96 -14.60 -3.17
N TYR A 41 -4.68 -13.32 -2.96
CA TYR A 41 -4.33 -12.38 -4.02
C TYR A 41 -2.85 -12.48 -4.34
N THR A 42 -2.47 -12.79 -5.58
CA THR A 42 -1.05 -12.95 -5.97
C THR A 42 -0.66 -12.22 -7.25
N ASP A 43 -1.59 -11.58 -7.95
CA ASP A 43 -1.36 -11.13 -9.33
C ASP A 43 -0.27 -10.07 -9.44
N PHE A 44 -0.59 -8.82 -9.08
CA PHE A 44 0.38 -7.73 -9.10
C PHE A 44 1.39 -7.87 -7.97
N TRP A 45 0.94 -8.31 -6.79
CA TRP A 45 1.73 -8.38 -5.58
C TRP A 45 2.65 -9.60 -5.51
N GLY A 46 2.55 -10.55 -6.44
CA GLY A 46 3.44 -11.70 -6.57
C GLY A 46 3.32 -12.73 -5.44
N THR A 47 4.39 -13.49 -5.23
CA THR A 47 4.47 -14.56 -4.20
C THR A 47 5.67 -14.37 -3.29
N MET A 48 5.59 -14.90 -2.06
CA MET A 48 6.64 -14.76 -1.04
C MET A 48 7.65 -15.89 -1.13
N LYS A 49 8.52 -15.82 -2.13
CA LYS A 49 9.65 -16.75 -2.29
C LYS A 49 10.95 -16.08 -1.86
N GLY A 50 11.93 -16.89 -1.45
CA GLY A 50 13.23 -16.41 -1.00
C GLY A 50 13.38 -16.24 0.51
N ASN A 51 14.57 -15.79 0.92
CA ASN A 51 14.94 -15.47 2.29
C ASN A 51 14.34 -14.11 2.73
N ASN A 52 14.53 -13.72 3.99
CA ASN A 52 13.94 -12.50 4.54
C ASN A 52 14.41 -11.23 3.81
N GLN A 53 15.70 -11.15 3.45
CA GLN A 53 16.27 -9.99 2.77
C GLN A 53 15.69 -9.83 1.37
N GLU A 54 15.54 -10.94 0.63
CA GLU A 54 14.95 -10.95 -0.71
C GLU A 54 13.48 -10.51 -0.67
N LYS A 55 12.72 -10.98 0.33
CA LYS A 55 11.32 -10.59 0.52
C LYS A 55 11.15 -9.12 0.90
N GLU A 56 12.04 -8.58 1.73
CA GLU A 56 12.07 -7.16 2.07
C GLU A 56 12.40 -6.30 0.84
N ALA A 57 13.43 -6.67 0.08
CA ALA A 57 13.80 -5.95 -1.14
C ALA A 57 12.64 -5.94 -2.16
N LEU A 58 11.97 -7.08 -2.34
CA LEU A 58 10.86 -7.21 -3.27
C LEU A 58 9.65 -6.35 -2.87
N VAL A 59 9.27 -6.32 -1.59
CA VAL A 59 8.15 -5.48 -1.15
C VAL A 59 8.47 -4.00 -1.32
N VAL A 60 9.70 -3.58 -1.00
CA VAL A 60 10.16 -2.20 -1.19
C VAL A 60 10.17 -1.82 -2.67
N GLN A 61 10.61 -2.71 -3.56
CA GLN A 61 10.55 -2.49 -5.00
C GLN A 61 9.11 -2.28 -5.49
N LYS A 62 8.17 -3.09 -5.02
CA LYS A 62 6.75 -2.96 -5.37
C LYS A 62 6.14 -1.66 -4.85
N ILE A 63 6.49 -1.26 -3.64
CA ILE A 63 6.03 0.03 -3.06
C ILE A 63 6.56 1.20 -3.89
N ASN A 64 7.86 1.22 -4.23
CA ASN A 64 8.43 2.25 -5.08
C ASN A 64 7.74 2.31 -6.45
N TYR A 65 7.52 1.14 -7.07
CA TYR A 65 6.80 1.07 -8.33
C TYR A 65 5.40 1.71 -8.24
N VAL A 66 4.62 1.41 -7.20
CA VAL A 66 3.28 1.98 -7.02
C VAL A 66 3.32 3.50 -6.82
N ILE A 67 4.27 3.99 -6.02
CA ILE A 67 4.41 5.43 -5.79
C ILE A 67 4.84 6.16 -7.07
N GLU A 68 5.74 5.57 -7.86
CA GLU A 68 6.29 6.19 -9.08
C GLU A 68 5.34 6.10 -10.28
N ASN A 69 4.47 5.10 -10.31
CA ASN A 69 3.51 4.87 -11.39
C ASN A 69 2.07 5.19 -10.93
N ALA A 70 1.93 6.03 -9.90
CA ALA A 70 0.65 6.47 -9.39
C ALA A 70 -0.17 7.13 -10.52
N SER A 71 -1.29 6.52 -10.89
CA SER A 71 -2.26 7.12 -11.81
C SER A 71 -3.33 7.92 -11.07
N TRP A 72 -3.50 7.64 -9.77
CA TRP A 72 -4.52 8.25 -8.94
C TRP A 72 -4.10 8.24 -7.47
N TRP A 73 -4.46 9.31 -6.74
CA TRP A 73 -4.39 9.37 -5.29
C TRP A 73 -5.60 10.11 -4.73
N ASN A 74 -5.94 9.85 -3.46
CA ASN A 74 -7.04 10.55 -2.78
C ASN A 74 -6.90 10.51 -1.25
N ILE A 75 -7.51 11.50 -0.59
CA ILE A 75 -7.72 11.55 0.85
C ILE A 75 -9.21 11.49 1.15
N PHE A 76 -9.64 10.49 1.93
CA PHE A 76 -11.07 10.33 2.25
C PHE A 76 -11.30 9.63 3.60
N GLY A 77 -12.48 9.84 4.17
CA GLY A 77 -12.90 9.17 5.40
C GLY A 77 -13.17 7.67 5.18
N HIS A 78 -12.34 6.83 5.78
CA HIS A 78 -12.48 5.38 5.83
C HIS A 78 -13.17 4.92 7.12
N TYR A 79 -14.22 4.10 7.00
CA TYR A 79 -15.11 3.69 8.09
C TYR A 79 -14.40 3.09 9.32
N LYS A 80 -13.21 2.48 9.15
CA LYS A 80 -12.40 1.89 10.23
C LYS A 80 -11.16 2.66 10.62
N HIS A 81 -10.71 3.61 9.81
CA HIS A 81 -9.36 4.17 9.93
C HIS A 81 -9.33 5.69 10.00
N GLY A 82 -10.50 6.35 10.05
CA GLY A 82 -10.56 7.80 9.92
C GLY A 82 -10.16 8.21 8.50
N TYR A 83 -9.55 9.39 8.35
CA TYR A 83 -9.05 9.81 7.06
C TYR A 83 -7.81 9.01 6.66
N VAL A 84 -7.79 8.56 5.41
CA VAL A 84 -6.71 7.77 4.82
C VAL A 84 -6.21 8.42 3.56
N TYR A 85 -4.95 8.21 3.26
CA TYR A 85 -4.33 8.54 1.98
C TYR A 85 -4.14 7.27 1.17
N GLU A 86 -4.62 7.25 -0.08
CA GLU A 86 -4.42 6.14 -1.01
C GLU A 86 -3.66 6.58 -2.25
N ILE A 87 -2.75 5.73 -2.71
CA ILE A 87 -2.19 5.78 -4.06
C ILE A 87 -2.60 4.50 -4.79
N ARG A 88 -2.97 4.64 -6.07
CA ARG A 88 -3.27 3.53 -6.98
C ARG A 88 -2.55 3.69 -8.31
N ILE A 89 -2.21 2.55 -8.90
CA ILE A 89 -1.76 2.46 -10.30
C ILE A 89 -2.96 2.18 -11.23
N GLU A 90 -2.74 2.20 -12.54
CA GLU A 90 -3.79 2.13 -13.57
C GLU A 90 -4.76 0.96 -13.39
N ASN A 91 -4.28 -0.23 -13.07
CA ASN A 91 -5.12 -1.41 -12.88
C ASN A 91 -5.86 -1.44 -11.52
N GLY A 92 -5.77 -0.37 -10.73
CA GLY A 92 -6.43 -0.21 -9.44
C GLY A 92 -5.67 -0.77 -8.25
N ASN A 93 -4.60 -1.57 -8.42
CA ASN A 93 -3.76 -1.97 -7.30
C ASN A 93 -3.19 -0.72 -6.59
N GLY A 94 -2.99 -0.81 -5.29
CA GLY A 94 -2.56 0.38 -4.56
C GLY A 94 -2.10 0.12 -3.13
N ILE A 95 -1.80 1.22 -2.45
CA ILE A 95 -1.34 1.22 -1.07
C ILE A 95 -2.10 2.32 -0.31
N ARG A 96 -2.42 2.02 0.94
CA ARG A 96 -3.13 2.91 1.84
C ARG A 96 -2.28 3.23 3.07
N TRP A 97 -2.29 4.50 3.46
CA TRP A 97 -1.73 5.03 4.69
C TRP A 97 -2.80 5.77 5.50
N ASN A 98 -2.50 6.14 6.74
CA ASN A 98 -3.22 7.23 7.39
C ASN A 98 -3.08 8.53 6.58
N GLN A 99 -3.92 9.51 6.89
CA GLN A 99 -3.93 10.81 6.21
C GLN A 99 -2.53 11.44 6.09
N GLU A 100 -1.70 11.34 7.12
CA GLU A 100 -0.37 11.97 7.17
C GLU A 100 0.72 11.16 6.45
N GLY A 101 0.41 9.96 5.94
CA GLY A 101 1.39 9.08 5.30
C GLY A 101 2.41 8.43 6.24
N THR A 102 2.31 8.65 7.54
CA THR A 102 3.27 8.20 8.56
C THR A 102 3.05 6.78 9.04
N LYS A 103 1.94 6.14 8.65
CA LYS A 103 1.58 4.77 9.01
C LYS A 103 0.98 4.02 7.84
N LEU A 104 1.65 2.95 7.41
CA LEU A 104 1.10 1.99 6.45
C LEU A 104 -0.14 1.30 7.04
N ILE A 105 -1.24 1.33 6.29
CA ILE A 105 -2.49 0.61 6.62
C ILE A 105 -2.53 -0.72 5.87
N GLY A 106 -2.17 -0.73 4.58
CA GLY A 106 -2.04 -1.97 3.82
C GLY A 106 -2.12 -1.82 2.30
N PHE A 107 -2.03 -2.97 1.63
CA PHE A 107 -2.10 -3.11 0.17
C PHE A 107 -3.55 -3.29 -0.31
N LEU A 108 -3.81 -2.80 -1.51
CA LEU A 108 -5.14 -2.73 -2.14
C LEU A 108 -5.14 -3.55 -3.43
N GLU A 109 -6.25 -4.25 -3.66
CA GLU A 109 -6.54 -5.00 -4.89
C GLU A 109 -6.88 -4.04 -6.05
N PRO A 110 -6.93 -4.55 -7.30
CA PRO A 110 -7.61 -3.90 -8.40
C PRO A 110 -8.99 -3.37 -7.99
N PHE A 111 -9.48 -2.37 -8.71
CA PHE A 111 -10.89 -2.03 -8.60
C PHE A 111 -11.70 -3.28 -8.93
N LEU A 112 -12.71 -3.59 -8.11
CA LEU A 112 -13.69 -4.60 -8.49
C LEU A 112 -14.29 -4.11 -9.81
N GLU A 113 -14.11 -4.87 -10.89
CA GLU A 113 -15.00 -4.69 -12.04
C GLU A 113 -16.42 -4.84 -11.48
N SER A 114 -17.25 -3.82 -11.68
CA SER A 114 -18.67 -4.03 -11.54
C SER A 114 -19.00 -5.17 -12.51
N SER A 115 -19.29 -6.36 -11.99
CA SER A 115 -20.04 -7.34 -12.74
C SER A 115 -21.36 -6.66 -13.09
N ILE A 116 -21.41 -6.00 -14.24
CA ILE A 116 -22.67 -5.67 -14.87
C ILE A 116 -23.20 -7.04 -15.28
N SER A 117 -24.08 -7.55 -14.42
CA SER A 117 -24.93 -8.71 -14.68
C SER A 117 -25.77 -8.50 -15.94
#